data_AF-A0A5P1F4A7-F1
#
_entry.id   AF-A0A5P1F4A7-F1
#
_cell.length_a   1.000
_cell.length_b   1.000
_cell.length_c   1.000
_cell.angle_alpha   90.00
_cell.angle_beta   90.00
_cell.angle_gamma   90.00
#
_symmetry.space_group_name_H-M   'P 1'
#
loop_
_entity.id
_entity.type
_entity.pdbx_description
1 polymer ?
#
loop_
_entity_poly.entity_id
_entity_poly.type
_entity_poly.pdbx_seq_one_letter_code
_entity_poly.pdbx_strand_id
1 'polypeptide(L)'
;MTTLGQSPTIEYLQWKGTRRHKAIWLRTFHQRRCPMVHSSFNAGYLPSLSIDNPRSNLPLLLCSRAVASKEVVTVVPAIERGREALEEINAKMGLAFDDQDIQYCTRLFRDDIKRNLTTVELFDIAQSISEHSRHCFFNAKLVIDGEAMNSTLFQVEKSTLKANPNNSVIGFKDNSTTIKGIHCEYIASIVARLDISIA
;
A
#
# COMPACT_ATOMS: atom_id res chain seq x y z
N MET A 1 28.08 -31.03 10.54
CA MET A 1 26.79 -30.73 11.22
C MET A 1 26.71 -29.23 11.39
N THR A 2 26.11 -28.53 10.43
CA THR A 2 25.85 -27.10 10.53
C THR A 2 24.60 -26.94 11.38
N THR A 3 24.74 -26.51 12.63
CA THR A 3 23.61 -26.12 13.46
C THR A 3 22.81 -25.07 12.70
N LEU A 4 21.54 -25.35 12.42
CA LEU A 4 20.56 -24.34 12.00
C LEU A 4 20.55 -23.29 13.11
N GLY A 5 21.30 -22.19 12.91
CA GLY A 5 21.36 -21.08 13.85
C GLY A 5 19.94 -20.56 14.06
N GLN A 6 19.59 -20.29 15.32
CA GLN A 6 18.33 -19.63 15.64
C GLN A 6 18.19 -18.38 14.76
N SER A 7 17.01 -18.19 14.17
CA SER A 7 16.74 -16.99 13.39
C SER A 7 16.92 -15.75 14.28
N PRO A 8 17.57 -14.70 13.79
CA PRO A 8 17.81 -13.49 14.58
C PRO A 8 16.49 -12.85 15.02
N THR A 9 16.46 -12.32 16.23
CA THR A 9 15.30 -11.57 16.73
C THR A 9 15.41 -10.13 16.26
N ILE A 10 14.44 -9.68 15.46
CA ILE A 10 14.42 -8.32 14.91
C ILE A 10 13.35 -7.49 15.63
N GLU A 11 13.79 -6.43 16.31
CA GLU A 11 12.96 -5.39 16.89
C GLU A 11 13.19 -4.07 16.15
N TYR A 12 12.21 -3.18 16.11
CA TYR A 12 12.33 -1.87 15.45
C TYR A 12 12.13 -0.73 16.45
N LEU A 13 13.15 0.11 16.57
CA LEU A 13 13.19 1.30 17.42
C LEU A 13 12.76 2.55 16.64
N GLN A 14 11.55 2.54 16.09
CA GLN A 14 10.73 3.74 15.87
C GLN A 14 9.45 3.33 15.18
N TRP A 15 8.44 3.05 15.99
CA TRP A 15 7.10 3.61 15.87
C TRP A 15 6.27 3.01 17.03
N LYS A 16 6.05 3.81 18.08
CA LYS A 16 5.23 3.44 19.26
C LYS A 16 3.76 3.56 18.87
N GLY A 17 3.27 2.65 18.05
CA GLY A 17 1.85 2.36 18.06
C GLY A 17 1.57 0.88 18.06
N THR A 18 0.35 0.60 18.46
CA THR A 18 -0.06 -0.64 19.07
C THR A 18 0.06 -1.84 18.12
N ARG A 19 0.24 -3.02 18.72
CA ARG A 19 0.60 -4.33 18.11
C ARG A 19 -0.31 -4.83 16.95
N ARG A 20 -1.27 -4.05 16.45
CA ARG A 20 -2.27 -4.48 15.46
C ARG A 20 -1.75 -4.60 14.02
N HIS A 21 -0.66 -3.92 13.66
CA HIS A 21 -0.05 -4.09 12.34
C HIS A 21 0.67 -5.45 12.14
N LYS A 22 0.94 -6.21 13.23
CA LYS A 22 1.56 -7.55 13.13
C LYS A 22 0.60 -8.64 12.61
N ALA A 23 -0.72 -8.42 12.66
CA ALA A 23 -1.69 -9.48 12.44
C ALA A 23 -2.26 -9.57 11.02
N ILE A 24 -2.05 -8.60 10.14
CA ILE A 24 -2.57 -8.66 8.77
C ILE A 24 -1.59 -9.36 7.83
N TRP A 25 -0.28 -9.17 8.03
CA TRP A 25 0.72 -9.76 7.14
C TRP A 25 0.99 -11.26 7.42
N LEU A 26 1.12 -11.66 8.69
CA LEU A 26 1.42 -13.07 9.04
C LEU A 26 0.21 -14.01 9.05
N ARG A 27 -1.01 -13.50 9.30
CA ARG A 27 -2.22 -14.35 9.37
C ARG A 27 -2.79 -14.69 8.00
N THR A 28 -2.50 -13.87 6.98
CA THR A 28 -2.94 -14.11 5.60
C THR A 28 -2.10 -15.17 4.89
N PHE A 29 -0.84 -15.39 5.31
CA PHE A 29 0.03 -16.39 4.68
C PHE A 29 -0.10 -17.81 5.27
N HIS A 30 -0.54 -17.97 6.52
CA HIS A 30 -0.37 -19.26 7.22
C HIS A 30 -1.62 -20.01 7.71
N GLN A 31 -2.84 -19.52 7.52
CA GLN A 31 -4.05 -20.29 7.86
C GLN A 31 -5.19 -20.10 6.88
N ARG A 32 -5.07 -20.68 5.68
CA ARG A 32 -6.14 -21.47 5.06
C ARG A 32 -5.50 -22.56 4.19
N ARG A 33 -5.31 -23.76 4.73
CA ARG A 33 -5.50 -24.96 3.91
C ARG A 33 -6.98 -25.00 3.56
N CYS A 34 -7.40 -24.23 2.54
CA CYS A 34 -8.71 -24.42 1.96
C CYS A 34 -8.69 -25.75 1.22
N PRO A 35 -9.61 -26.69 1.50
CA PRO A 35 -9.86 -27.78 0.57
C PRO A 35 -10.36 -27.16 -0.75
N MET A 36 -9.79 -27.64 -1.87
CA MET A 36 -10.01 -27.23 -3.27
C MET A 36 -11.01 -26.08 -3.52
N VAL A 37 -10.49 -24.88 -3.74
CA VAL A 37 -11.29 -23.68 -4.06
C VAL A 37 -11.39 -23.53 -5.57
N HIS A 38 -12.57 -23.75 -6.14
CA HIS A 38 -12.91 -23.15 -7.43
C HIS A 38 -13.14 -21.64 -7.23
N SER A 39 -12.29 -20.82 -7.86
CA SER A 39 -12.54 -19.46 -8.40
C SER A 39 -13.43 -18.45 -7.64
N SER A 40 -13.55 -18.54 -6.31
CA SER A 40 -14.54 -17.77 -5.53
C SER A 40 -14.26 -16.26 -5.41
N PHE A 41 -13.10 -15.78 -5.88
CA PHE A 41 -12.74 -14.37 -5.80
C PHE A 41 -13.36 -13.52 -6.94
N ASN A 42 -13.69 -14.15 -8.07
CA ASN A 42 -14.19 -13.47 -9.26
C ASN A 42 -15.45 -14.11 -9.88
N ALA A 43 -15.85 -15.30 -9.43
CA ALA A 43 -16.97 -16.03 -10.04
C ALA A 43 -18.24 -15.92 -9.18
N GLY A 44 -19.18 -15.08 -9.61
CA GLY A 44 -20.58 -15.35 -9.31
C GLY A 44 -20.98 -16.64 -10.03
N TYR A 45 -21.44 -17.65 -9.29
CA TYR A 45 -21.88 -18.91 -9.88
C TYR A 45 -23.12 -18.64 -10.75
N LEU A 46 -22.97 -18.67 -12.07
CA LEU A 46 -24.09 -18.68 -13.00
C LEU A 46 -24.53 -20.15 -13.16
N PRO A 47 -25.78 -20.52 -12.86
CA PRO A 47 -26.27 -21.86 -13.15
C PRO A 47 -26.14 -22.14 -14.65
N SER A 48 -25.70 -23.34 -15.02
CA SER A 48 -25.60 -23.79 -16.41
C SER A 48 -26.92 -23.57 -17.14
N LEU A 49 -26.89 -22.87 -18.28
CA LEU A 49 -28.02 -22.77 -19.19
C LEU A 49 -28.42 -24.17 -19.68
N SER A 50 -29.54 -24.70 -19.20
CA SER A 50 -30.28 -25.72 -19.94
C SER A 50 -30.94 -25.05 -21.15
N ILE A 51 -30.63 -25.51 -22.36
CA ILE A 51 -31.07 -24.96 -23.65
C ILE A 51 -32.60 -25.02 -23.84
N ASP A 52 -33.34 -25.70 -22.96
CA ASP A 52 -34.75 -26.04 -23.18
C ASP A 52 -35.78 -25.11 -22.50
N ASN A 53 -35.40 -23.91 -22.03
CA ASN A 53 -36.38 -22.98 -21.44
C ASN A 53 -36.26 -21.55 -22.01
N PRO A 54 -37.09 -21.19 -23.01
CA PRO A 54 -37.11 -19.85 -23.61
C PRO A 54 -37.70 -18.77 -22.68
N ARG A 55 -38.00 -19.09 -21.40
CA ARG A 55 -38.42 -18.13 -20.36
C ARG A 55 -37.43 -18.03 -19.19
N SER A 56 -36.20 -18.52 -19.34
CA SER A 56 -35.17 -18.31 -18.32
C SER A 56 -34.58 -16.89 -18.42
N ASN A 57 -34.94 -16.07 -17.45
CA ASN A 57 -34.72 -14.62 -17.43
C ASN A 57 -33.27 -14.22 -17.03
N LEU A 58 -32.24 -14.88 -17.56
CA LEU A 58 -30.83 -14.50 -17.35
C LEU A 58 -30.08 -14.56 -18.69
N PRO A 59 -29.69 -13.39 -19.23
CA PRO A 59 -28.53 -12.66 -18.74
C PRO A 59 -28.80 -11.14 -18.65
N LEU A 60 -29.43 -10.69 -17.57
CA LEU A 60 -29.64 -9.27 -17.30
C LEU A 60 -28.75 -8.71 -16.18
N LEU A 61 -27.99 -9.53 -15.46
CA LEU A 61 -27.25 -9.06 -14.27
C LEU A 61 -25.98 -8.24 -14.60
N LEU A 62 -25.29 -8.54 -15.71
CA LEU A 62 -24.09 -7.80 -16.12
C LEU A 62 -24.42 -6.54 -16.95
N CYS A 63 -25.58 -6.55 -17.62
CA CYS A 63 -26.04 -5.48 -18.52
C CYS A 63 -27.16 -4.61 -17.93
N SER A 64 -27.74 -4.97 -16.78
CA SER A 64 -28.57 -4.03 -16.06
C SER A 64 -27.65 -2.93 -15.57
N ARG A 65 -27.76 -1.77 -16.21
CA ARG A 65 -27.30 -0.48 -15.68
C ARG A 65 -28.02 -0.24 -14.35
N ALA A 66 -27.64 -0.97 -13.30
CA ALA A 66 -27.62 -0.38 -11.98
C ALA A 66 -26.58 0.74 -12.12
N VAL A 67 -27.05 1.94 -12.48
CA VAL A 67 -26.26 3.15 -12.32
C VAL A 67 -26.03 3.22 -10.82
N ALA A 68 -24.86 2.76 -10.38
CA ALA A 68 -24.46 2.84 -9.00
C ALA A 68 -24.71 4.30 -8.57
N SER A 69 -25.55 4.50 -7.54
CA SER A 69 -25.77 5.83 -7.03
C SER A 69 -24.42 6.38 -6.61
N LYS A 70 -24.10 7.60 -7.06
CA LYS A 70 -22.83 8.24 -6.73
C LYS A 70 -22.72 8.30 -5.20
N GLU A 71 -21.74 7.58 -4.65
CA GLU A 71 -21.49 7.63 -3.21
C GLU A 71 -21.20 9.07 -2.80
N VAL A 72 -21.87 9.51 -1.74
CA VAL A 72 -21.77 10.89 -1.27
C VAL A 72 -20.50 11.03 -0.44
N VAL A 73 -19.65 11.98 -0.82
CA VAL A 73 -18.49 12.38 -0.01
C VAL A 73 -19.00 12.96 1.30
N THR A 74 -18.52 12.44 2.43
CA THR A 74 -18.95 12.91 3.76
C THR A 74 -17.83 13.68 4.44
N VAL A 75 -18.21 14.63 5.29
CA VAL A 75 -17.28 15.45 6.08
C VAL A 75 -17.16 14.82 7.47
N VAL A 76 -15.93 14.62 7.92
CA VAL A 76 -15.59 14.09 9.24
C VAL A 76 -15.36 15.25 10.21
N PRO A 77 -16.13 15.34 11.32
CA PRO A 77 -16.08 16.47 12.26
C PRO A 77 -14.86 16.41 13.20
N ALA A 78 -13.64 16.50 12.65
CA ALA A 78 -12.40 16.45 13.40
C ALA A 78 -12.12 17.71 14.25
N ILE A 79 -12.71 18.87 13.94
CA ILE A 79 -12.58 20.07 14.78
C ILE A 79 -13.41 19.92 16.05
N GLU A 80 -14.67 19.52 15.88
CA GLU A 80 -15.67 19.49 16.95
C GLU A 80 -15.48 18.25 17.83
N ARG A 81 -15.29 17.09 17.22
CA ARG A 81 -15.17 15.80 17.91
C ARG A 81 -13.73 15.29 18.03
N GLY A 82 -12.76 15.95 17.40
CA GLY A 82 -11.35 15.61 17.56
C GLY A 82 -11.02 14.18 17.16
N ARG A 83 -10.23 13.53 18.02
CA ARG A 83 -9.73 12.17 17.85
C ARG A 83 -10.84 11.12 17.72
N GLU A 84 -11.95 11.28 18.44
CA GLU A 84 -13.05 10.30 18.43
C GLU A 84 -13.69 10.15 17.04
N ALA A 85 -13.82 11.26 16.30
CA ALA A 85 -14.35 11.21 14.93
C ALA A 85 -13.46 10.38 13.99
N LEU A 86 -12.15 10.50 14.16
CA LEU A 86 -11.16 9.78 13.37
C LEU A 86 -11.09 8.29 13.73
N GLU A 87 -11.23 7.94 15.01
CA GLU A 87 -11.29 6.54 15.45
C GLU A 87 -12.53 5.83 14.90
N GLU A 88 -13.69 6.50 14.93
CA GLU A 88 -14.95 5.97 14.41
C GLU A 88 -14.87 5.70 12.90
N ILE A 89 -14.42 6.70 12.13
CA ILE A 89 -14.32 6.57 10.67
C ILE A 89 -13.22 5.59 10.25
N ASN A 90 -12.10 5.52 10.99
CA ASN A 90 -11.04 4.53 10.77
C ASN A 90 -11.58 3.10 10.88
N ALA A 91 -12.37 2.83 11.93
CA ALA A 91 -13.01 1.53 12.11
C ALA A 91 -14.06 1.25 11.03
N LYS A 92 -14.88 2.26 10.68
CA LYS A 92 -15.95 2.14 9.68
C LYS A 92 -15.43 1.87 8.27
N MET A 93 -14.38 2.57 7.85
CA MET A 93 -13.81 2.46 6.50
C MET A 93 -12.66 1.45 6.40
N GLY A 94 -12.17 0.91 7.53
CA GLY A 94 -11.05 -0.04 7.54
C GLY A 94 -9.73 0.58 7.10
N LEU A 95 -9.44 1.82 7.53
CA LEU A 95 -8.26 2.57 7.07
C LEU A 95 -6.94 2.09 7.69
N ALA A 96 -7.02 1.21 8.69
CA ALA A 96 -5.88 0.64 9.41
C ALA A 96 -4.97 1.69 10.08
N PHE A 97 -5.48 2.88 10.39
CA PHE A 97 -4.71 3.84 11.18
C PHE A 97 -4.46 3.33 12.58
N ASP A 98 -3.29 3.69 13.06
CA ASP A 98 -2.87 3.49 14.42
C ASP A 98 -2.96 4.76 15.27
N ASP A 99 -2.55 4.63 16.53
CA ASP A 99 -2.62 5.72 17.50
C ASP A 99 -1.84 6.97 17.09
N GLN A 100 -0.72 6.82 16.36
CA GLN A 100 0.11 7.94 15.96
C GLN A 100 -0.43 8.61 14.71
N ASP A 101 -0.92 7.83 13.74
CA ASP A 101 -1.59 8.30 12.55
C ASP A 101 -2.83 9.10 12.92
N ILE A 102 -3.67 8.57 13.81
CA ILE A 102 -4.86 9.27 14.31
C ILE A 102 -4.46 10.58 15.00
N GLN A 103 -3.41 10.55 15.83
CA GLN A 103 -2.93 11.75 16.50
C GLN A 103 -2.38 12.78 15.51
N TYR A 104 -1.64 12.34 14.49
CA TYR A 104 -1.11 13.18 13.43
C TYR A 104 -2.23 13.85 12.64
N CYS A 105 -3.20 13.07 12.15
CA CYS A 105 -4.36 13.58 11.42
C CYS A 105 -5.20 14.53 12.28
N THR A 106 -5.38 14.23 13.58
CA THR A 106 -6.12 15.11 14.50
C THR A 106 -5.43 16.48 14.59
N ARG A 107 -4.11 16.51 14.85
CA ARG A 107 -3.35 17.77 14.96
C ARG A 107 -3.33 18.53 13.64
N LEU A 108 -3.05 17.85 12.53
CA LEU A 108 -2.96 18.47 11.21
C LEU A 108 -4.26 19.19 10.85
N PHE A 109 -5.41 18.54 10.98
CA PHE A 109 -6.68 19.15 10.57
C PHE A 109 -7.26 20.13 11.59
N ARG A 110 -7.02 19.91 12.89
CA ARG A 110 -7.50 20.79 13.96
C ARG A 110 -6.65 22.03 14.15
N ASP A 111 -5.33 21.86 14.21
CA ASP A 111 -4.40 22.89 14.67
C ASP A 111 -3.79 23.67 13.48
N ASP A 112 -3.38 22.95 12.44
CA ASP A 112 -2.66 23.54 11.29
C ASP A 112 -3.62 24.01 10.19
N ILE A 113 -4.43 23.09 9.63
CA ILE A 113 -5.34 23.38 8.51
C ILE A 113 -6.63 24.07 8.99
N LYS A 114 -7.05 23.81 10.23
CA LYS A 114 -8.25 24.39 10.86
C LYS A 114 -9.52 24.19 10.05
N ARG A 115 -9.70 23.00 9.48
CA ARG A 115 -10.97 22.58 8.85
C ARG A 115 -11.23 21.10 9.06
N ASN A 116 -12.50 20.72 8.94
CA ASN A 116 -12.88 19.32 8.82
C ASN A 116 -12.40 18.72 7.50
N LEU A 117 -12.07 17.42 7.55
CA LEU A 117 -11.60 16.64 6.41
C LEU A 117 -12.74 15.83 5.79
N THR A 118 -12.63 15.55 4.51
CA THR A 118 -13.57 14.67 3.80
C THR A 118 -13.13 13.22 3.86
N THR A 119 -14.06 12.29 3.64
CA THR A 119 -13.72 10.85 3.54
C THR A 119 -12.75 10.53 2.41
N VAL A 120 -12.76 11.31 1.33
CA VAL A 120 -11.81 11.15 0.21
C VAL A 120 -10.40 11.53 0.62
N GLU A 121 -10.24 12.69 1.29
CA GLU A 121 -8.95 13.12 1.82
C GLU A 121 -8.40 12.13 2.86
N LEU A 122 -9.28 11.61 3.72
CA LEU A 122 -8.88 10.65 4.72
C LEU A 122 -8.44 9.32 4.11
N PHE A 123 -9.11 8.86 3.06
CA PHE A 123 -8.73 7.66 2.32
C PHE A 123 -7.39 7.84 1.60
N ASP A 124 -7.17 9.00 0.98
CA ASP A 124 -5.90 9.35 0.33
C ASP A 124 -4.73 9.38 1.32
N ILE A 125 -4.94 9.97 2.50
CA ILE A 125 -3.96 9.93 3.58
C ILE A 125 -3.66 8.50 4.00
N ALA A 126 -4.69 7.65 4.16
CA ALA A 126 -4.50 6.24 4.53
C ALA A 126 -3.63 5.47 3.54
N GLN A 127 -3.83 5.68 2.24
CA GLN A 127 -2.99 5.05 1.23
C GLN A 127 -1.55 5.60 1.25
N SER A 128 -1.42 6.92 1.42
CA SER A 128 -0.12 7.62 1.38
C SER A 128 0.76 7.35 2.60
N ILE A 129 0.18 7.13 3.79
CA ILE A 129 0.96 6.85 5.00
C ILE A 129 1.17 5.35 5.25
N SER A 130 0.52 4.50 4.45
CA SER A 130 0.64 3.04 4.55
C SER A 130 2.10 2.59 4.48
N GLU A 131 2.41 1.48 5.17
CA GLU A 131 3.74 0.88 5.15
C GLU A 131 4.22 0.61 3.71
N HIS A 132 3.30 0.14 2.85
CA HIS A 132 3.59 -0.17 1.46
C HIS A 132 4.04 1.05 0.66
N SER A 133 3.47 2.23 0.93
CA SER A 133 3.80 3.47 0.22
C SER A 133 5.03 4.17 0.81
N ARG A 134 5.13 4.21 2.14
CA ARG A 134 6.20 4.95 2.86
C ARG A 134 7.46 4.15 3.10
N HIS A 135 7.41 2.83 2.91
CA HIS A 135 8.51 1.91 3.22
C HIS A 135 9.06 2.13 4.63
N CYS A 136 8.15 2.25 5.60
CA CYS A 136 8.49 2.58 6.99
C CYS A 136 9.50 1.59 7.58
N PHE A 137 9.36 0.29 7.26
CA PHE A 137 10.28 -0.74 7.72
C PHE A 137 11.71 -0.54 7.20
N PHE A 138 11.87 -0.23 5.91
CA PHE A 138 13.18 0.01 5.30
C PHE A 138 13.89 1.25 5.84
N ASN A 139 13.12 2.22 6.36
CA ASN A 139 13.62 3.44 6.97
C ASN A 139 13.71 3.37 8.50
N ALA A 140 13.29 2.26 9.13
CA ALA A 140 13.31 2.11 10.58
C ALA A 140 14.72 1.88 11.12
N LYS A 141 14.95 2.31 12.37
CA LYS A 141 16.12 1.88 13.15
C LYS A 141 15.88 0.46 13.66
N LEU A 142 16.73 -0.47 13.25
CA LEU A 142 16.62 -1.87 13.65
C LEU A 142 17.46 -2.17 14.88
N VAL A 143 16.94 -3.07 15.71
CA VAL A 143 17.67 -3.75 16.79
C VAL A 143 17.67 -5.23 16.45
N ILE A 144 18.84 -5.82 16.32
CA ILE A 144 19.01 -7.23 15.97
C ILE A 144 19.72 -7.89 17.15
N ASP A 145 19.08 -8.91 17.75
CA ASP A 145 19.59 -9.64 18.91
C ASP A 145 20.01 -8.72 20.09
N GLY A 146 19.25 -7.63 20.27
CA GLY A 146 19.49 -6.64 21.33
C GLY A 146 20.46 -5.51 20.95
N GLU A 147 21.09 -5.57 19.79
CA GLU A 147 22.04 -4.55 19.33
C GLU A 147 21.40 -3.58 18.33
N ALA A 148 21.49 -2.27 18.60
CA ALA A 148 21.00 -1.25 17.69
C ALA A 148 21.91 -1.11 16.46
N MET A 149 21.32 -1.20 15.28
CA MET A 149 22.04 -1.06 14.01
C MET A 149 22.31 0.41 13.67
N ASN A 150 23.50 0.69 13.16
CA ASN A 150 23.95 2.04 12.81
C ASN A 150 23.29 2.60 11.54
N SER A 151 22.79 1.71 10.67
CA SER A 151 22.20 2.05 9.38
C SER A 151 20.81 1.44 9.25
N THR A 152 19.93 2.10 8.50
CA THR A 152 18.65 1.52 8.06
C THR A 152 18.87 0.55 6.90
N LEU A 153 17.90 -0.33 6.62
CA LEU A 153 17.99 -1.24 5.46
C LEU A 153 18.14 -0.47 4.14
N PHE A 154 17.40 0.64 3.98
CA PHE A 154 17.51 1.46 2.77
C PHE A 154 18.89 2.12 2.62
N GLN A 155 19.55 2.46 3.73
CA GLN A 155 20.93 2.95 3.69
C GLN A 155 21.91 1.85 3.29
N VAL A 156 21.69 0.61 3.75
CA VAL A 156 22.48 -0.55 3.33
C VAL A 156 22.34 -0.78 1.83
N GLU A 157 21.12 -0.77 1.27
CA GLU A 157 20.90 -0.90 -0.17
C GLU A 157 21.60 0.23 -0.96
N LYS A 158 21.42 1.49 -0.55
CA LYS A 158 22.07 2.66 -1.18
C LYS A 158 23.59 2.64 -1.07
N SER A 159 24.15 1.96 -0.08
CA SER A 159 25.60 1.86 0.09
C SER A 159 26.29 1.16 -1.09
N THR A 160 25.60 0.22 -1.75
CA THR A 160 26.12 -0.50 -2.92
C THR A 160 26.36 0.43 -4.10
N LEU A 161 25.40 1.32 -4.37
CA LEU A 161 25.52 2.38 -5.38
C LEU A 161 26.59 3.40 -5.01
N LYS A 162 26.69 3.77 -3.72
CA LYS A 162 27.74 4.67 -3.23
C LYS A 162 29.14 4.08 -3.41
N ALA A 163 29.29 2.77 -3.20
CA ALA A 163 30.55 2.07 -3.34
C ALA A 163 30.97 1.90 -4.81
N ASN A 164 30.01 1.75 -5.74
CA ASN A 164 30.31 1.61 -7.16
C ASN A 164 29.27 2.35 -8.04
N PRO A 165 29.48 3.65 -8.31
CA PRO A 165 28.54 4.45 -9.11
C PRO A 165 28.71 4.29 -10.63
N ASN A 166 29.79 3.63 -11.10
CA ASN A 166 30.38 3.85 -12.43
C ASN A 166 29.45 3.67 -13.63
N ASN A 167 28.43 2.80 -13.53
CA ASN A 167 27.51 2.52 -14.63
C ASN A 167 26.07 3.01 -14.40
N SER A 168 25.76 3.56 -13.22
CA SER A 168 24.41 4.00 -12.87
C SER A 168 24.17 5.41 -13.37
N VAL A 169 23.03 5.64 -14.03
CA VAL A 169 22.55 6.98 -14.44
C VAL A 169 21.48 7.47 -13.45
N ILE A 170 20.49 6.62 -13.16
CA ILE A 170 19.42 6.88 -12.19
C ILE A 170 19.38 5.75 -11.19
N GLY A 171 19.50 6.08 -9.90
CA GLY A 171 19.39 5.14 -8.79
C GLY A 171 18.62 5.76 -7.62
N PHE A 172 17.56 5.07 -7.17
CA PHE A 172 16.71 5.47 -6.03
C PHE A 172 16.07 6.86 -6.15
N LYS A 173 15.92 7.39 -7.37
CA LYS A 173 15.35 8.72 -7.66
C LYS A 173 14.16 8.68 -8.60
N ASP A 174 13.78 7.50 -9.07
CA ASP A 174 12.67 7.26 -9.96
C ASP A 174 12.08 5.86 -9.64
N ASN A 175 10.94 5.55 -10.22
CA ASN A 175 10.25 4.26 -10.12
C ASN A 175 11.02 3.12 -10.83
N SER A 176 12.12 3.45 -11.50
CA SER A 176 13.02 2.47 -12.10
C SER A 176 14.47 2.95 -11.97
N THR A 177 15.40 1.99 -12.09
CA THR A 177 16.84 2.28 -12.16
C THR A 177 17.32 2.21 -13.59
N THR A 178 18.28 3.06 -13.96
CA THR A 178 18.84 3.09 -15.32
C THR A 178 20.36 3.05 -15.28
N ILE A 179 20.94 2.26 -16.17
CA ILE A 179 22.38 2.17 -16.39
C ILE A 179 22.73 2.70 -17.79
N LYS A 180 24.01 3.03 -18.03
CA LYS A 180 24.45 3.44 -19.35
C LYS A 180 24.32 2.26 -20.32
N GLY A 181 23.55 2.47 -21.39
CA GLY A 181 23.45 1.54 -22.51
C GLY A 181 24.56 1.75 -23.53
N ILE A 182 24.46 1.04 -24.65
CA ILE A 182 25.29 1.25 -25.83
C ILE A 182 24.53 2.09 -26.87
N HIS A 183 25.26 2.71 -27.79
CA HIS A 183 24.63 3.29 -28.97
C HIS A 183 24.00 2.20 -29.83
N CYS A 184 22.70 2.33 -30.10
CA CYS A 184 21.97 1.48 -31.03
C CYS A 184 20.93 2.29 -31.78
N GLU A 185 20.55 1.80 -32.96
CA GLU A 185 19.39 2.31 -33.69
C GLU A 185 18.13 1.67 -33.09
N TYR A 186 17.10 2.48 -32.84
CA TYR A 186 15.81 2.01 -32.36
C TYR A 186 14.69 2.54 -33.25
N ILE A 187 13.63 1.74 -33.40
CA ILE A 187 12.44 2.16 -34.13
C ILE A 187 11.61 3.05 -33.21
N ALA A 188 11.65 4.36 -33.44
CA ALA A 188 10.78 5.30 -32.76
C ALA A 188 9.40 5.32 -33.45
N SER A 189 8.32 5.18 -32.67
CA SER A 189 6.97 5.44 -33.19
C SER A 189 6.81 6.93 -33.49
N ILE A 190 6.12 7.25 -34.60
CA ILE A 190 5.96 8.63 -35.11
C ILE A 190 5.31 9.59 -34.09
N VAL A 191 4.63 9.08 -33.08
CA VAL A 191 3.93 9.87 -32.04
C VAL A 191 4.85 10.26 -30.86
N ALA A 192 6.04 9.65 -30.73
CA ALA A 192 6.88 9.76 -29.53
C ALA A 192 8.10 10.69 -29.70
N ARG A 193 7.98 11.81 -30.44
CA ARG A 193 8.96 12.91 -30.28
C ARG A 193 8.63 13.70 -29.03
N LEU A 194 8.93 13.11 -27.87
CA LEU A 194 9.16 13.87 -26.65
C LEU A 194 10.66 14.11 -26.57
N ASP A 195 11.08 15.37 -26.66
CA ASP A 195 12.45 15.78 -26.41
C ASP A 195 12.77 15.54 -24.94
N ILE A 196 13.24 14.34 -24.61
CA ILE A 196 13.77 14.03 -23.28
C ILE A 196 15.20 14.59 -23.24
N SER A 197 15.34 15.86 -22.86
CA SER A 197 16.62 16.38 -22.38
C SER A 197 16.90 15.79 -21.02
N ILE A 198 17.85 14.86 -20.96
CA ILE A 198 18.46 14.41 -19.70
C ILE A 198 19.48 15.48 -19.32
N ALA A 199 19.14 16.32 -18.34
CA ALA A 199 20.06 17.26 -17.70
C ALA A 199 20.95 16.56 -16.66
#